data_AF-A0A239WF19-F1
#
_entry.id   AF-A0A239WF19-F1
#
_cell.length_a   1.000
_cell.length_b   1.000
_cell.length_c   1.000
_cell.angle_alpha   90.00
_cell.angle_beta   90.00
_cell.angle_gamma   90.00
#
_symmetry.space_group_name_H-M   'P 1'
#
loop_
_entity.id
_entity.type
_entity.pdbx_description
1 polymer ?
#
loop_
_entity_poly.entity_id
_entity_poly.type
_entity_poly.pdbx_seq_one_letter_code
_entity_poly.pdbx_strand_id
1 'polypeptide(L)'
;MVCDKNGIFHSFDFSPANVHDVNYLHDIKENFENCLLIGDRGYISKELQLDLFNYSKINLSVPMRKNQHDFVEFSKTKSKIRKRIELRSNREYH
;
A
#
# COMPACT_ATOMS: atom_id res chain seq x y z
N MET A 1 -2.54 1.73 3.03
CA MET A 1 -4.00 1.91 2.86
C MET A 1 -4.51 0.92 1.83
N VAL A 2 -5.57 0.16 2.13
CA VAL A 2 -6.25 -0.72 1.17
C VAL A 2 -7.59 -0.11 0.77
N CYS A 3 -7.95 -0.16 -0.50
CA CYS A 3 -9.28 0.20 -1.00
C CYS A 3 -9.99 -1.06 -1.48
N ASP A 4 -11.03 -1.49 -0.77
CA ASP A 4 -11.80 -2.69 -1.13
C ASP A 4 -12.64 -2.48 -2.40
N LYS A 5 -13.30 -3.55 -2.86
CA LYS A 5 -14.18 -3.53 -4.04
C LYS A 5 -15.39 -2.58 -3.92
N ASN A 6 -15.74 -2.19 -2.70
CA ASN A 6 -16.83 -1.26 -2.41
C ASN A 6 -16.35 0.20 -2.34
N GLY A 7 -15.05 0.45 -2.53
CA GLY A 7 -14.46 1.78 -2.42
C GLY A 7 -14.21 2.22 -0.98
N ILE A 8 -14.28 1.30 0.00
CA ILE A 8 -13.98 1.58 1.40
C ILE A 8 -12.45 1.58 1.59
N PHE A 9 -11.95 2.66 2.18
CA PHE A 9 -10.54 2.84 2.47
C PHE A 9 -10.21 2.40 3.90
N HIS A 10 -9.30 1.44 4.02
CA HIS A 10 -8.75 0.95 5.28
C HIS A 10 -7.33 1.51 5.45
N SER A 11 -7.11 2.27 6.52
CA SER A 11 -5.78 2.72 6.94
C SER A 11 -5.13 1.69 7.87
N PHE A 12 -3.84 1.46 7.68
CA PHE A 12 -3.03 0.59 8.52
C PHE A 12 -1.76 1.36 8.87
N ASP A 13 -1.37 1.36 10.14
CA ASP A 13 -0.15 2.00 10.60
C ASP A 13 1.03 1.04 10.45
N PHE A 14 2.04 1.47 9.69
CA PHE A 14 3.25 0.69 9.46
C PHE A 14 4.24 0.89 10.60
N SER A 15 4.58 -0.17 11.32
CA SER A 15 5.71 -0.17 12.25
C SER A 15 7.00 -0.45 11.48
N PRO A 16 8.12 0.24 11.76
CA PRO A 16 9.37 0.02 11.04
C PRO A 16 10.02 -1.31 11.49
N ALA A 17 9.72 -2.43 10.84
CA ALA A 17 10.61 -3.60 10.80
C ALA A 17 10.26 -4.56 9.64
N ASN A 18 11.26 -4.90 8.84
CA ASN A 18 11.20 -5.80 7.67
C ASN A 18 10.57 -7.19 7.98
N VAL A 19 10.64 -7.66 9.24
CA VAL A 19 10.00 -8.91 9.70
C VAL A 19 8.49 -8.78 9.80
N HIS A 20 7.97 -7.60 10.13
CA HIS A 20 6.53 -7.36 10.19
C HIS A 20 5.91 -7.25 8.78
N ASP A 21 6.69 -6.89 7.75
CA ASP A 21 6.20 -6.70 6.39
C ASP A 21 5.72 -8.01 5.73
N VAL A 22 6.41 -9.13 5.95
CA VAL A 22 6.03 -10.43 5.37
C VAL A 22 4.73 -10.96 5.98
N ASN A 23 4.64 -10.93 7.32
CA ASN A 23 3.43 -11.34 8.03
C ASN A 23 2.27 -10.39 7.70
N TYR A 24 2.54 -9.09 7.60
CA TYR A 24 1.54 -8.10 7.17
C TYR A 24 0.98 -8.39 5.77
N LEU A 25 1.84 -8.68 4.80
CA LEU A 25 1.38 -8.97 3.44
C LEU A 25 0.66 -10.31 3.35
N HIS A 26 1.02 -11.26 4.24
CA HIS A 26 0.24 -12.46 4.44
C HIS A 26 -1.17 -12.13 4.97
N ASP A 27 -1.28 -11.31 6.01
CA ASP A 27 -2.59 -10.92 6.54
C ASP A 27 -3.42 -10.12 5.51
N ILE A 28 -2.77 -9.26 4.72
CA ILE A 28 -3.45 -8.49 3.66
C ILE A 28 -4.01 -9.42 2.59
N LYS A 29 -3.22 -10.40 2.13
CA LYS A 29 -3.66 -11.29 1.06
C LYS A 29 -4.75 -12.26 1.53
N GLU A 30 -4.74 -12.65 2.81
CA GLU A 30 -5.79 -13.48 3.41
C GLU A 30 -7.10 -12.70 3.65
N ASN A 31 -7.01 -11.44 4.09
CA ASN A 31 -8.19 -10.67 4.51
C ASN A 31 -8.80 -9.79 3.42
N PHE A 32 -8.08 -9.53 2.33
CA PHE A 32 -8.53 -8.65 1.24
C PHE A 32 -8.43 -9.34 -0.11
N GLU A 33 -9.39 -9.08 -0.99
CA GLU A 33 -9.40 -9.57 -2.37
C GLU A 33 -9.93 -8.50 -3.32
N ASN A 34 -9.45 -8.48 -4.56
CA ASN A 34 -9.91 -7.58 -5.63
C ASN A 34 -9.80 -6.08 -5.26
N CYS A 35 -8.70 -5.69 -4.62
CA CYS A 35 -8.53 -4.38 -4.02
C CYS A 35 -7.26 -3.65 -4.50
N LEU A 36 -7.18 -2.33 -4.26
CA LEU A 36 -5.98 -1.53 -4.51
C LEU A 36 -5.27 -1.21 -3.18
N LEU A 37 -4.06 -1.71 -3.02
CA LEU A 37 -3.19 -1.38 -1.88
C LEU A 37 -2.27 -0.20 -2.26
N ILE A 38 -2.38 0.90 -1.54
CA ILE A 38 -1.49 2.06 -1.63
C ILE A 38 -0.58 2.06 -0.41
N GLY A 39 0.69 1.72 -0.63
CA GLY A 39 1.74 1.68 0.39
C GLY A 39 2.67 2.90 0.33
N ASP A 40 3.47 3.09 1.37
CA ASP A 40 4.44 4.17 1.44
C ASP A 40 5.86 3.62 1.24
N ARG A 41 6.56 4.12 0.21
CA ARG A 41 7.97 3.81 -0.13
C ARG A 41 8.32 2.33 -0.42
N GLY A 42 8.48 2.02 -1.71
CA GLY A 42 9.66 1.40 -2.33
C GLY A 42 10.35 0.14 -1.76
N TYR A 43 9.79 -0.60 -0.80
CA TYR A 43 10.39 -1.84 -0.26
C TYR A 43 9.74 -3.13 -0.75
N ILE A 44 8.75 -3.04 -1.64
CA ILE A 44 8.03 -4.22 -2.10
C ILE A 44 8.64 -4.69 -3.43
N SER A 45 9.28 -5.86 -3.38
CA SER A 45 9.88 -6.52 -4.55
C SER A 45 8.83 -6.78 -5.64
N LYS A 46 9.25 -6.88 -6.90
CA LYS A 46 8.35 -7.25 -8.00
C LYS A 46 7.69 -8.61 -7.77
N GLU A 47 8.42 -9.55 -7.19
CA GLU A 47 7.92 -10.89 -6.85
C GLU A 47 6.74 -10.82 -5.89
N LEU A 48 6.83 -9.96 -4.88
CA LEU A 48 5.78 -9.79 -3.89
C LEU A 48 4.54 -9.08 -4.46
N GLN A 49 4.72 -8.17 -5.43
CA GLN A 49 3.59 -7.60 -6.17
C GLN A 49 2.87 -8.65 -7.01
N LEU A 50 3.63 -9.55 -7.64
CA LEU A 50 3.08 -10.66 -8.40
C LEU A 50 2.36 -11.65 -7.50
N ASP A 51 2.90 -11.98 -6.32
CA ASP A 51 2.24 -12.86 -5.35
C ASP A 51 0.89 -12.29 -4.91
N LEU A 52 0.85 -11.02 -4.51
CA LEU A 52 -0.38 -10.33 -4.11
C LEU A 52 -1.44 -10.31 -5.22
N PHE A 53 -1.01 -10.08 -6.47
CA PHE A 53 -1.90 -10.06 -7.61
C PHE A 53 -2.43 -11.45 -7.95
N ASN A 54 -1.55 -12.46 -7.97
CA ASN A 54 -1.93 -13.82 -8.34
C ASN A 54 -2.81 -14.48 -7.26
N TYR A 55 -2.53 -14.21 -5.98
CA TYR A 55 -3.25 -14.82 -4.87
C TYR A 55 -4.63 -14.18 -4.66
N SER A 56 -4.68 -12.84 -4.55
CA SER A 56 -5.91 -12.12 -4.14
C SER A 56 -6.31 -10.99 -5.07
N LYS A 57 -5.73 -10.89 -6.27
CA LYS A 57 -5.99 -9.81 -7.24
C LYS A 57 -5.78 -8.42 -6.63
N ILE A 58 -4.86 -8.33 -5.68
CA ILE A 58 -4.51 -7.07 -5.01
C ILE A 58 -3.50 -6.34 -5.89
N ASN A 59 -3.86 -5.14 -6.32
CA ASN A 59 -2.95 -4.27 -7.05
C ASN A 59 -2.16 -3.41 -6.07
N LEU A 60 -0.84 -3.46 -6.11
CA LEU A 60 -0.01 -2.56 -5.33
C LEU A 60 0.30 -1.27 -6.10
N SER A 61 0.10 -0.12 -5.47
CA SER A 61 0.42 1.19 -6.02
C SER A 61 1.32 1.95 -5.06
N VAL A 62 2.62 1.86 -5.29
CA VAL A 62 3.67 2.56 -4.53
C VAL A 62 4.36 3.62 -5.39
N PRO A 63 4.72 4.78 -4.83
CA PRO A 63 5.54 5.75 -5.54
C PRO A 63 6.95 5.21 -5.79
N MET A 64 7.43 5.32 -7.03
CA MET A 64 8.80 4.95 -7.39
C MET A 64 9.81 5.91 -6.76
N ARG A 65 11.03 5.43 -6.47
CA ARG A 65 12.14 6.30 -6.07
C ARG A 65 12.59 7.11 -7.28
N LYS A 66 12.88 8.40 -7.09
CA LYS A 66 13.28 9.31 -8.19
C LYS A 66 14.51 8.85 -8.96
N ASN A 67 15.39 8.06 -8.33
CA ASN A 67 16.63 7.53 -8.91
C ASN A 67 16.50 6.09 -9.42
N GLN A 68 15.29 5.51 -9.44
CA GLN A 68 15.05 4.19 -9.99
C GLN A 68 15.00 4.26 -11.52
N HIS A 69 15.59 3.28 -12.20
CA HIS A 69 15.46 3.13 -13.65
C HIS A 69 13.99 2.96 -14.04
N ASP A 70 13.60 3.48 -15.22
CA ASP A 70 12.22 3.51 -15.71
C ASP A 70 11.23 4.23 -14.77
N PHE A 71 11.67 5.33 -14.14
CA PHE A 71 10.82 6.13 -13.26
C PHE A 71 9.49 6.52 -13.93
N VAL A 72 8.38 6.16 -13.26
CA VAL A 72 7.03 6.58 -13.61
C VAL A 72 6.50 7.49 -12.51
N GLU A 73 5.95 8.64 -12.91
CA GLU A 73 5.35 9.58 -11.97
C GLU A 73 4.13 8.93 -11.27
N PHE A 74 4.10 9.02 -9.95
CA PHE A 74 2.98 8.50 -9.17
C PHE A 74 1.76 9.44 -9.27
N SER A 75 0.56 8.88 -9.33
CA SER A 75 -0.68 9.66 -9.45
C SER A 75 -0.82 10.73 -8.35
N LYS A 76 -1.06 11.98 -8.76
CA LYS A 76 -1.32 13.11 -7.86
C LYS A 76 -2.57 12.89 -7.01
N THR A 77 -3.60 12.25 -7.56
CA THR A 77 -4.83 11.89 -6.82
C THR A 77 -4.53 10.89 -5.71
N LYS A 78 -3.80 9.81 -6.02
CA LYS A 78 -3.38 8.81 -5.01
C LYS A 78 -2.48 9.44 -3.94
N SER A 79 -1.59 10.36 -4.33
CA SER A 79 -0.75 11.12 -3.38
C SER A 79 -1.57 11.97 -2.42
N LYS A 80 -2.63 12.64 -2.90
CA LYS A 80 -3.53 13.43 -2.04
C LYS A 80 -4.33 12.56 -1.08
N ILE A 81 -4.85 11.43 -1.54
CA ILE A 81 -5.60 10.48 -0.71
C ILE A 81 -4.71 9.97 0.42
N ARG A 82 -3.48 9.53 0.10
CA ARG A 82 -2.48 9.10 1.08
C ARG A 82 -2.22 10.15 2.15
N LYS A 83 -1.86 11.38 1.75
CA LYS A 83 -1.61 12.49 2.68
C LYS A 83 -2.80 12.82 3.58
N ARG A 84 -4.03 12.74 3.05
CA ARG A 84 -5.24 13.06 3.82
C ARG A 84 -5.49 12.06 4.95
N ILE A 85 -5.14 10.80 4.74
CA ILE A 85 -5.33 9.73 5.72
C ILE A 85 -4.23 9.75 6.77
N GLU A 86 -2.97 9.98 6.37
CA GLU A 86 -1.86 10.21 7.32
C GLU A 86 -2.17 11.38 8.28
N LEU A 87 -2.74 12.48 7.78
CA LEU A 87 -3.13 13.63 8.60
C LEU A 87 -4.37 13.40 9.48
N ARG A 88 -5.18 12.37 9.20
CA ARG A 88 -6.31 11.98 10.04
C ARG A 88 -5.86 11.05 11.15
N SER A 89 -5.07 10.03 10.83
CA SER A 89 -4.48 9.13 11.84
C SER A 89 -3.68 9.94 12.87
N ASN A 90 -2.78 10.83 12.44
CA ASN A 90 -2.00 11.68 13.37
C ASN A 90 -2.83 12.68 14.21
N ARG A 91 -4.10 12.93 13.87
CA ARG A 91 -4.99 13.79 14.66
C ARG A 91 -5.82 13.04 15.70
N GLU A 92 -5.97 11.73 15.58
CA GLU A 92 -6.66 10.91 16.58
C GLU A 92 -5.75 10.50 17.74
N TYR A 93 -4.44 10.77 17.64
CA TYR A 93 -3.43 10.54 18.69
C TYR A 93 -3.05 11.80 19.50
N HIS A 94 -3.84 12.87 19.42
CA HIS A 94 -3.70 14.10 20.23
C HIS A 94 -5.03 14.52 20.84
#